data_AF-A0A8J3B787-F1
#
_entry.id   AF-A0A8J3B787-F1
#
_cell.length_a   1.000
_cell.length_b   1.000
_cell.length_c   1.000
_cell.angle_alpha   90.00
_cell.angle_beta   90.00
_cell.angle_gamma   90.00
#
_symmetry.space_group_name_H-M   'P 1'
#
loop_
_entity.id
_entity.type
_entity.pdbx_description
1 polymer ?
#
loop_
_entity_poly.entity_id
_entity_poly.type
_entity_poly.pdbx_seq_one_letter_code
_entity_poly.pdbx_strand_id
1 'polypeptide(L)' 'MERVHPPCHGDTVIIHNDRVPVFLLQELDELGFPYTVEELEDGSARVTIRKTAPKG' A
#
# COMPACT_ATOMS: atom_id res chain seq x y z
N MET A 1 -33.38 -9.13 10.34
CA MET A 1 -32.41 -8.12 10.77
C MET A 1 -31.13 -8.39 10.00
N GLU A 2 -30.91 -7.64 8.92
CA GLU A 2 -29.71 -7.78 8.09
C GLU A 2 -28.51 -7.22 8.84
N ARG A 3 -27.46 -8.03 9.01
CA ARG A 3 -26.22 -7.60 9.63
C ARG A 3 -25.47 -6.77 8.61
N VAL A 4 -25.57 -5.45 8.70
CA VAL A 4 -24.70 -4.55 7.96
C VAL A 4 -23.30 -4.72 8.54
N HIS A 5 -22.42 -5.43 7.85
CA HIS A 5 -21.02 -5.45 8.18
C HIS A 5 -20.44 -4.09 7.73
N PRO A 6 -19.93 -3.24 8.65
CA PRO A 6 -19.17 -2.06 8.22
C PRO A 6 -17.97 -2.54 7.38
N PRO A 7 -17.45 -1.71 6.45
CA PRO A 7 -16.26 -2.07 5.68
C PRO A 7 -15.19 -2.52 6.68
N CYS A 8 -14.75 -3.77 6.56
CA CYS A 8 -13.63 -4.26 7.35
C CYS A 8 -12.45 -3.34 7.06
N HIS A 9 -12.02 -2.55 8.03
CA HIS A 9 -10.85 -1.68 7.93
C HIS A 9 -9.58 -2.55 7.85
N GLY A 10 -9.34 -3.22 6.74
CA GLY A 10 -8.22 -4.14 6.54
C GLY A 10 -8.01 -4.30 5.04
N ASP A 11 -6.84 -4.07 4.47
CA ASP A 11 -5.52 -4.11 5.07
C ASP A 11 -4.65 -3.04 4.39
N THR A 12 -4.18 -2.06 5.15
CA THR A 12 -3.14 -1.12 4.70
C THR A 12 -1.80 -1.61 5.22
N VAL A 13 -0.79 -1.71 4.36
CA VAL A 13 0.58 -2.05 4.74
C VAL A 13 1.42 -0.79 4.61
N ILE A 14 2.13 -0.42 5.67
CA ILE A 14 3.04 0.73 5.68
C ILE A 14 4.46 0.20 5.81
N ILE A 15 5.31 0.56 4.87
CA ILE A 15 6.72 0.16 4.80
C ILE A 15 7.57 1.41 4.94
N HIS A 16 8.61 1.33 5.75
CA HIS A 16 9.66 2.34 5.82
C HIS A 16 10.93 1.78 5.21
N ASN A 17 11.55 2.52 4.29
CA ASN A 17 12.74 2.09 3.58
C ASN A 17 13.78 3.22 3.58
N ASP A 18 15.06 2.86 3.62
CA ASP A 18 16.19 3.80 3.66
C ASP A 18 16.22 4.78 2.46
N ARG A 19 15.56 4.40 1.35
CA ARG A 19 15.36 5.21 0.14
C ARG A 19 14.06 4.80 -0.56
N VAL A 20 13.70 5.41 -1.69
CA VAL A 20 12.55 4.93 -2.51
C VAL A 20 12.82 3.50 -3.04
N PRO A 21 11.99 2.48 -2.71
CA PRO A 21 12.23 1.09 -3.10
C PRO A 21 11.70 0.78 -4.51
N VAL A 22 12.38 1.29 -5.55
CA VAL A 22 11.93 1.22 -6.96
C VAL A 22 11.48 -0.17 -7.44
N PHE A 23 12.18 -1.23 -7.04
CA PHE A 23 11.82 -2.60 -7.41
C PHE A 23 10.46 -3.02 -6.82
N LEU A 24 10.19 -2.67 -5.56
CA LEU A 24 8.90 -2.97 -4.93
C LEU A 24 7.76 -2.20 -5.61
N LEU A 25 8.00 -0.93 -5.98
CA LEU A 25 6.98 -0.11 -6.63
C LEU A 25 6.58 -0.69 -8.00
N GLN A 26 7.56 -1.20 -8.74
CA GLN A 26 7.32 -1.88 -10.01
C GLN A 26 6.49 -3.16 -9.80
N GLU A 27 6.85 -4.02 -8.85
CA GLU A 27 6.09 -5.24 -8.54
C GLU A 27 4.64 -4.92 -8.13
N LEU A 28 4.43 -3.86 -7.35
CA LEU A 28 3.09 -3.43 -6.95
C LEU A 28 2.26 -2.95 -8.14
N ASP A 29 2.88 -2.27 -9.11
CA ASP A 29 2.24 -1.87 -10.36
C ASP A 29 1.87 -3.09 -11.21
N GLU A 30 2.79 -4.04 -11.39
CA GLU A 30 2.57 -5.29 -12.13
C GLU A 30 1.47 -6.16 -11.50
N LEU A 31 1.40 -6.17 -10.16
CA LEU A 31 0.36 -6.87 -9.40
C LEU A 31 -0.95 -6.08 -9.25
N GLY A 32 -0.98 -4.81 -9.70
CA GLY A 32 -2.16 -3.96 -9.63
C GLY A 32 -2.56 -3.52 -8.21
N PHE A 33 -1.62 -3.52 -7.26
CA PHE A 33 -1.88 -3.03 -5.91
C PHE A 33 -1.73 -1.52 -5.83
N PRO A 34 -2.77 -0.78 -5.40
CA PRO A 34 -2.63 0.66 -5.22
C PRO A 34 -1.70 1.00 -4.06
N TYR A 35 -0.75 1.91 -4.31
CA TYR A 35 0.18 2.40 -3.30
C TYR A 35 0.44 3.91 -3.41
N THR A 36 0.98 4.49 -2.34
CA THR A 36 1.51 5.85 -2.30
C THR A 36 2.90 5.86 -1.70
N VAL A 37 3.77 6.76 -2.16
CA VAL A 37 5.13 6.93 -1.64
C VAL A 37 5.30 8.35 -1.11
N GLU A 38 5.93 8.48 0.05
CA GLU A 38 6.31 9.74 0.67
C GLU A 38 7.80 9.70 0.98
N GLU A 39 8.58 10.59 0.39
CA GLU A 39 9.98 10.81 0.78
C GLU A 39 10.00 11.67 2.04
N LEU A 40 10.77 11.23 3.04
CA LEU A 40 10.88 11.85 4.35
C LEU A 40 12.10 12.76 4.40
N GLU A 41 12.13 13.67 5.37
CA GLU A 41 13.18 14.69 5.50
C GLU A 41 14.60 14.12 5.67
N ASP A 42 14.71 12.89 6.17
CA ASP A 42 15.97 12.16 6.37
C ASP A 42 16.47 11.44 5.09
N GLY A 43 15.72 11.53 3.98
CA GLY A 43 16.02 10.84 2.71
C GLY A 43 15.46 9.40 2.62
N SER A 44 14.90 8.90 3.71
CA SER A 44 14.12 7.65 3.74
C SER A 44 12.75 7.82 3.06
N ALA A 45 12.07 6.72 2.77
CA ALA A 45 10.76 6.71 2.15
C ALA A 45 9.75 5.88 2.94
N ARG A 46 8.50 6.36 3.01
CA ARG A 46 7.34 5.64 3.50
C ARG A 46 6.45 5.22 2.34
N VAL A 47 6.24 3.92 2.17
CA VAL A 47 5.33 3.36 1.17
C VAL A 47 4.08 2.87 1.87
N THR A 48 2.91 3.34 1.43
CA THR A 48 1.61 2.89 1.93
C THR A 48 0.91 2.11 0.83
N ILE A 49 0.66 0.82 1.06
CA ILE A 49 0.03 -0.10 0.11
C ILE A 49 -1.37 -0.41 0.61
N ARG A 50 -2.37 -0.29 -0.25
CA ARG A 50 -3.74 -0.73 0.05
C ARG A 50 -3.94 -2.10 -0.56
N LYS A 51 -4.19 -3.12 0.27
CA LYS A 51 -4.67 -4.42 -0.21
C LYS A 51 -6.15 -4.29 -0.57
N THR A 52 -6.44 -3.58 -1.65
CA THR A 52 -7.67 -3.83 -2.40
C THR A 52 -7.39 -5.08 -3.21
N ALA A 53 -8.18 -6.15 -3.05
CA ALA A 53 -8.02 -7.35 -3.86
C ALA A 53 -7.97 -6.94 -5.35
N PRO A 54 -6.97 -7.39 -6.13
CA PRO A 54 -6.98 -7.14 -7.57
C PRO A 54 -8.31 -7.63 -8.10
N LYS A 55 -9.01 -6.78 -8.86
CA LYS A 55 -10.22 -7.22 -9.57
C LYS A 55 -9.76 -8.32 -10.51
N GLY A 56 -10.20 -9.55 -10.22
CA GLY A 56 -9.90 -10.72 -11.04
C GLY A 56 -10.42 -10.60 -12.46
#